data_AF-A0A1Q3WLV8-F1
#
_entry.id   AF-A0A1Q3WLV8-F1
#
_cell.length_a   1.000
_cell.length_b   1.000
_cell.length_c   1.000
_cell.angle_alpha   90.00
_cell.angle_beta   90.00
_cell.angle_gamma   90.00
#
_symmetry.space_group_name_H-M   'P 1'
#
loop_
_entity.id
_entity.type
_entity.pdbx_description
1 polymer ?
#
loop_
_entity_poly.entity_id
_entity_poly.type
_entity_poly.pdbx_seq_one_letter_code
_entity_poly.pdbx_strand_id
1 'polypeptide(L)'
;MPRKMNVGMLANQPRSSYRYTIDEYLTLEEKSEVRHEFYNGELYAIAGGTVNHNLLIDNVKDQLKGQTKAKGCRVFTENMKVDVLSGMYMPYPDVVLTCHDSIELLPEADDLIADEL
;
A
#
# COMPACT_ATOMS: atom_id res chain seq x y z
N MET A 1 3.53 25.07 24.71
CA MET A 1 3.98 25.56 23.40
C MET A 1 3.44 24.62 22.32
N PRO A 2 2.61 25.06 21.36
CA PRO A 2 2.18 24.18 20.28
C PRO A 2 3.28 24.06 19.23
N ARG A 3 3.71 22.83 18.92
CA ARG A 3 4.57 22.56 17.75
C ARG A 3 3.74 22.84 16.50
N LYS A 4 4.21 23.77 15.66
CA LYS A 4 3.67 23.96 14.31
C LYS A 4 3.88 22.66 13.53
N MET A 5 2.79 21.97 13.18
CA MET A 5 2.82 20.91 12.18
C MET A 5 3.01 21.58 10.82
N ASN A 6 4.11 21.26 10.13
CA ASN A 6 4.38 21.76 8.80
C ASN A 6 3.57 20.92 7.80
N VAL A 7 2.28 21.22 7.66
CA VAL A 7 1.40 20.66 6.61
C VAL A 7 1.75 21.36 5.30
N GLY A 8 2.87 20.98 4.68
CA GLY A 8 3.37 21.68 3.49
C GLY A 8 4.16 20.85 2.48
N MET A 9 4.39 19.56 2.71
CA MET A 9 5.31 18.77 1.88
C MET A 9 4.62 17.59 1.19
N LEU A 10 3.54 17.84 0.45
CA LEU A 10 3.04 16.90 -0.57
C LEU A 10 2.63 17.57 -1.89
N ALA A 11 2.67 18.90 -2.00
CA ALA A 11 2.00 19.59 -3.10
C ALA A 11 2.89 20.08 -4.26
N ASN A 12 4.21 19.77 -4.31
CA ASN A 12 5.05 20.35 -5.36
C ASN A 12 6.35 19.56 -5.69
N GLN A 13 6.22 18.28 -6.06
CA GLN A 13 7.27 17.57 -6.80
C GLN A 13 7.03 17.79 -8.31
N PRO A 14 8.05 18.09 -9.13
CA PRO A 14 7.86 18.20 -10.57
C PRO A 14 7.39 16.84 -11.11
N ARG A 15 6.13 16.79 -11.58
CA ARG A 15 5.63 15.60 -12.29
C ARG A 15 6.47 15.41 -13.54
N SER A 16 7.23 14.31 -13.59
CA SER A 16 7.80 13.83 -14.84
C SER A 16 6.67 13.66 -15.86
N SER A 17 6.87 14.07 -17.12
CA SER A 17 5.94 13.76 -18.21
C SER A 17 6.00 12.29 -18.62
N TYR A 18 6.93 11.53 -18.03
CA TYR A 18 7.05 10.09 -18.23
C TYR A 18 5.86 9.36 -17.60
N ARG A 19 5.28 8.43 -18.36
CA ARG A 19 4.25 7.51 -17.89
C ARG A 19 4.86 6.13 -17.79
N TYR A 20 4.77 5.52 -16.61
CA TYR A 20 5.25 4.17 -16.38
C TYR A 20 4.24 3.16 -16.93
N THR A 21 4.74 2.12 -17.58
CA THR A 21 4.00 0.87 -17.74
C THR A 21 3.96 0.11 -16.40
N ILE A 22 3.10 -0.90 -16.30
CA ILE A 22 3.01 -1.75 -15.09
C ILE A 22 4.34 -2.46 -14.84
N ASP A 23 4.94 -3.05 -15.87
CA ASP A 23 6.20 -3.81 -15.73
C ASP A 23 7.36 -2.91 -15.28
N GLU A 24 7.43 -1.69 -15.82
CA GLU A 24 8.43 -0.70 -15.38
C GLU A 24 8.20 -0.27 -13.94
N TYR A 25 6.94 -0.06 -13.54
CA TYR A 25 6.59 0.23 -12.15
C TYR A 25 6.99 -0.91 -11.21
N LEU A 26 6.65 -2.15 -11.54
CA LEU A 26 6.99 -3.32 -10.70
C LEU A 26 8.50 -3.50 -10.57
N THR A 27 9.24 -3.40 -11.68
CA THR A 27 10.71 -3.48 -11.68
C THR A 27 11.36 -2.34 -10.87
N LEU A 28 10.77 -1.14 -10.92
CA LEU A 28 11.23 0.00 -10.12
C LEU A 28 10.95 -0.24 -8.64
N GLU A 29 9.75 -0.71 -8.30
CA GLU A 29 9.31 -0.90 -6.93
C GLU A 29 10.14 -1.96 -6.20
N GLU A 30 10.52 -3.05 -6.87
CA GLU A 30 11.39 -4.11 -6.31
C GLU A 30 12.74 -3.59 -5.79
N LYS A 31 13.23 -2.47 -6.33
CA LYS A 31 14.56 -1.91 -6.02
C LYS A 31 14.48 -0.61 -5.24
N SER A 32 13.28 -0.11 -4.98
CA SER A 32 13.07 1.20 -4.41
C SER A 32 13.09 1.16 -2.88
N GLU A 33 13.83 2.07 -2.26
CA GLU A 33 13.77 2.28 -0.80
C GLU A 33 12.48 3.01 -0.37
N VAL A 34 11.77 3.62 -1.33
CA VAL A 34 10.51 4.35 -1.12
C VAL A 34 9.39 3.59 -1.83
N ARG A 35 8.29 3.34 -1.14
CA ARG A 35 7.10 2.73 -1.75
C ARG A 35 6.32 3.75 -2.56
N HIS A 36 5.76 3.31 -3.69
CA HIS A 36 4.93 4.13 -4.56
C HIS A 36 3.58 3.48 -4.84
N GLU A 37 2.52 4.29 -4.79
CA GLU A 37 1.24 3.94 -5.41
C GLU A 37 1.33 4.19 -6.92
N PHE A 38 0.83 3.24 -7.70
CA PHE A 38 0.68 3.40 -9.14
C PHE A 38 -0.75 3.78 -9.49
N TYR A 39 -0.94 4.87 -10.23
CA TYR A 39 -2.23 5.24 -10.79
C TYR A 39 -2.10 5.68 -12.26
N ASN A 40 -2.57 4.83 -13.16
CA ASN A 40 -2.65 5.03 -14.60
C ASN A 40 -1.30 5.41 -15.24
N GLY A 41 -0.17 4.94 -14.70
CA GLY A 41 1.18 5.31 -15.17
C GLY A 41 1.82 6.49 -14.45
N GLU A 42 1.18 7.05 -13.43
CA GLU A 42 1.79 7.97 -12.46
C GLU A 42 2.20 7.22 -11.19
N LEU A 43 3.32 7.61 -10.61
CA LEU A 43 3.82 7.08 -9.33
C LEU A 43 3.68 8.14 -8.23
N TYR A 44 3.17 7.73 -7.08
CA TYR A 44 3.00 8.58 -5.92
C TYR A 44 3.76 7.98 -4.75
N ALA A 45 4.86 8.65 -4.35
CA ALA A 45 5.62 8.22 -3.18
C ALA A 45 4.76 8.29 -1.92
N ILE A 46 4.78 7.22 -1.14
CA ILE A 46 3.99 7.11 0.09
C ILE A 46 4.83 7.67 1.24
N ALA A 47 4.21 8.53 2.05
CA ALA A 47 4.83 8.99 3.28
C ALA A 47 4.87 7.85 4.31
N GLY A 48 5.97 7.70 5.02
CA GLY A 48 6.05 6.75 6.13
C GLY A 48 5.01 7.03 7.22
N GLY A 49 4.61 5.99 7.95
CA GLY A 49 3.66 6.08 9.06
C GLY A 49 4.17 6.92 10.24
N THR A 50 3.24 7.48 11.00
CA THR A 50 3.50 8.11 12.31
C THR A 50 2.95 7.24 13.44
N VAL A 51 3.32 7.48 14.70
CA VAL A 51 2.72 6.74 15.83
C VAL A 51 1.19 6.86 15.85
N ASN A 52 0.65 8.06 15.58
CA ASN A 52 -0.80 8.27 15.52
C ASN A 52 -1.45 7.54 14.33
N HIS A 53 -0.76 7.46 13.19
CA HIS A 53 -1.19 6.69 12.02
C HIS A 53 -1.39 5.22 12.39
N ASN A 54 -0.37 4.62 13.00
CA ASN A 54 -0.38 3.20 13.34
C ASN A 54 -1.44 2.89 14.40
N LEU A 55 -1.65 3.79 15.38
CA LEU A 55 -2.73 3.65 16.37
C LEU A 55 -4.12 3.67 15.73
N LEU A 56 -4.34 4.51 14.71
CA LEU A 56 -5.62 4.53 13.98
C LEU A 56 -5.83 3.25 13.19
N ILE A 57 -4.78 2.76 12.54
CA ILE A 57 -4.79 1.50 11.78
C ILE A 57 -5.11 0.33 12.70
N ASP A 58 -4.47 0.25 13.87
CA ASP A 58 -4.74 -0.80 14.85
C ASP A 58 -6.20 -0.78 15.32
N ASN A 59 -6.75 0.38 15.65
CA ASN A 59 -8.15 0.52 16.06
C ASN A 59 -9.12 0.05 14.97
N VAL A 60 -8.88 0.44 13.71
CA VAL A 60 -9.72 0.02 12.57
C VAL A 60 -9.59 -1.48 12.33
N LYS A 61 -8.36 -2.00 12.30
CA LYS A 61 -8.06 -3.42 12.13
C LYS A 61 -8.76 -4.27 13.19
N ASP A 62 -8.65 -3.91 14.46
CA ASP A 62 -9.21 -4.69 15.57
C ASP A 62 -10.74 -4.70 15.53
N GLN A 63 -11.35 -3.55 15.22
CA GLN A 63 -12.79 -3.44 15.06
C GLN A 63 -13.31 -4.32 13.90
N LEU A 64 -12.64 -4.27 12.75
CA LEU A 64 -13.00 -5.09 11.59
C LEU A 64 -12.81 -6.58 11.90
N LYS A 65 -11.63 -6.98 12.40
CA LYS A 65 -11.34 -8.37 12.78
C LYS A 65 -12.38 -8.92 13.74
N GLY A 66 -12.75 -8.16 14.78
CA GLY A 66 -13.75 -8.57 15.76
C GLY A 66 -15.12 -8.87 15.12
N GLN A 67 -15.54 -8.04 14.17
CA GLN A 67 -16.85 -8.18 13.53
C GLN A 67 -16.90 -9.24 12.41
N THR A 68 -15.76 -9.55 11.78
CA THR A 68 -15.73 -10.37 10.57
C THR A 68 -15.05 -11.72 10.73
N LYS A 69 -14.40 -11.99 11.87
CA LYS A 69 -13.72 -13.27 12.14
C LYS A 69 -14.64 -14.48 11.97
N ALA A 70 -15.87 -14.41 12.48
CA ALA A 70 -16.84 -15.51 12.36
C ALA A 70 -17.32 -15.76 10.92
N LYS A 71 -17.10 -14.80 10.01
CA LYS A 71 -17.44 -14.89 8.58
C LYS A 71 -16.27 -15.40 7.73
N GLY A 72 -15.14 -15.78 8.35
CA GLY A 72 -13.95 -16.25 7.65
C GLY A 72 -13.10 -15.14 7.03
N CYS A 73 -13.43 -13.85 7.25
CA CYS A 73 -12.69 -12.75 6.65
C CYS A 73 -11.33 -12.52 7.33
N ARG A 74 -10.36 -12.04 6.55
CA ARG A 74 -9.01 -11.66 6.96
C ARG A 74 -8.83 -10.16 6.82
N VAL A 75 -7.99 -9.58 7.69
CA VAL A 75 -7.65 -8.15 7.67
C VAL A 75 -6.14 -7.99 7.66
N PHE A 76 -5.63 -7.23 6.68
CA PHE A 76 -4.22 -6.90 6.45
C PHE A 76 -4.01 -5.39 6.59
N THR A 77 -2.76 -4.97 6.82
CA THR A 77 -2.42 -3.55 7.05
C THR A 77 -1.04 -3.19 6.48
N GLU A 78 -0.88 -1.94 6.05
CA GLU A 78 0.35 -1.16 5.74
C GLU A 78 1.40 -1.73 4.76
N ASN A 79 1.51 -3.04 4.56
CA ASN A 79 2.59 -3.68 3.78
C ASN A 79 2.07 -4.54 2.62
N MET A 80 0.91 -4.19 2.08
CA MET A 80 0.24 -5.00 1.06
C MET A 80 -0.09 -4.14 -0.14
N LYS A 81 0.55 -4.42 -1.28
CA LYS A 81 0.13 -3.85 -2.55
C LYS A 81 -1.11 -4.58 -3.05
N VAL A 82 -2.11 -3.83 -3.47
CA VAL A 82 -3.38 -4.39 -3.96
C VAL A 82 -3.63 -3.91 -5.38
N ASP A 83 -3.92 -4.80 -6.32
CA ASP A 83 -4.41 -4.38 -7.64
C ASP A 83 -5.93 -4.16 -7.58
N VAL A 84 -6.34 -2.91 -7.35
CA VAL A 84 -7.76 -2.56 -7.12
C VAL A 84 -8.50 -2.35 -8.44
N LEU A 85 -7.77 -1.92 -9.47
CA LEU A 85 -8.27 -1.77 -10.82
C LEU A 85 -7.19 -2.28 -11.76
N SER A 86 -7.41 -3.49 -12.29
CA SER A 86 -6.37 -4.29 -12.94
C SER A 86 -5.48 -3.47 -13.87
N GLY A 87 -4.20 -3.37 -13.50
CA GLY A 87 -3.18 -2.68 -14.27
C GLY A 87 -3.31 -1.16 -14.38
N MET A 88 -4.24 -0.56 -13.63
CA MET A 88 -4.49 0.88 -13.62
C MET A 88 -4.30 1.48 -12.22
N TYR A 89 -4.63 0.77 -11.14
CA TYR A 89 -4.48 1.31 -9.79
C TYR A 89 -3.97 0.26 -8.80
N MET A 90 -2.73 0.47 -8.33
CA MET A 90 -2.06 -0.39 -7.36
C MET A 90 -1.54 0.44 -6.16
N PRO A 91 -2.37 0.70 -5.15
CA PRO A 91 -1.97 1.37 -3.91
C PRO A 91 -1.39 0.41 -2.85
N TYR A 92 -0.83 0.99 -1.80
CA TYR A 92 -0.56 0.33 -0.51
C TYR A 92 -1.54 0.85 0.55
N PRO A 93 -2.77 0.31 0.62
CA PRO A 93 -3.77 0.76 1.58
C PRO A 93 -3.37 0.48 3.04
N ASP A 94 -3.78 1.38 3.92
CA ASP A 94 -3.60 1.27 5.38
C ASP A 94 -4.26 0.01 5.96
N VAL A 95 -5.46 -0.33 5.49
CA VAL A 95 -6.24 -1.51 5.93
C VAL A 95 -6.95 -2.16 4.76
N VAL A 96 -6.81 -3.48 4.62
CA VAL A 96 -7.51 -4.31 3.64
C VAL A 96 -8.32 -5.37 4.37
N LEU A 97 -9.61 -5.49 4.04
CA LEU A 97 -10.45 -6.60 4.48
C LEU A 97 -10.86 -7.42 3.27
N THR A 98 -10.66 -8.73 3.36
CA THR A 98 -11.12 -9.69 2.35
C THR A 98 -11.81 -10.86 3.03
N CYS A 99 -12.92 -11.31 2.45
CA CYS A 99 -13.61 -12.54 2.84
C CYS A 99 -13.39 -13.66 1.82
N HIS A 100 -12.48 -13.45 0.87
CA HIS A 100 -12.17 -14.42 -0.16
C HIS A 100 -11.11 -15.41 0.34
N ASP A 101 -11.23 -16.67 -0.07
CA ASP A 101 -10.35 -17.75 0.40
C ASP A 101 -8.94 -17.63 -0.19
N SER A 102 -8.86 -17.30 -1.48
CA SER A 102 -7.62 -16.88 -2.15
C SER A 102 -7.45 -15.38 -2.06
N ILE A 103 -6.24 -14.95 -1.75
CA ILE A 103 -5.89 -13.55 -1.79
C ILE A 103 -4.83 -13.41 -2.86
N GLU A 104 -5.19 -12.79 -3.98
CA GLU A 104 -4.22 -12.31 -4.96
C GLU A 104 -3.64 -11.00 -4.43
N LEU A 105 -2.87 -11.11 -3.36
CA LEU A 105 -1.97 -10.06 -2.93
C LEU A 105 -0.76 -10.15 -3.82
N LEU A 106 -0.36 -9.02 -4.40
CA LEU A 106 0.94 -8.96 -5.04
C LEU A 106 1.96 -9.05 -3.90
N PRO A 107 2.73 -10.14 -3.79
CA PRO A 107 3.73 -10.28 -2.73
C PRO A 107 4.69 -9.09 -2.80
N GLU A 108 5.17 -8.62 -1.65
CA GLU A 108 6.36 -7.76 -1.67
C GLU A 108 7.50 -8.58 -2.31
N ALA A 109 8.48 -7.92 -2.92
CA ALA A 109 9.64 -8.60 -3.53
C ALA A 109 10.35 -9.56 -2.54
N ASP A 110 10.23 -9.29 -1.24
CA ASP A 110 10.78 -10.10 -0.15
C ASP A 110 9.87 -11.29 0.29
N ASP A 111 8.58 -11.28 -0.08
CA ASP A 111 7.61 -12.37 0.19
C ASP A 111 7.53 -13.37 -0.98
N LEU A 112 8.21 -13.10 -2.10
CA LEU A 112 8.52 -14.09 -3.11
C LEU A 112 9.54 -15.06 -2.53
N ILE A 113 9.07 -16.06 -1.79
CA ILE A 113 9.81 -17.30 -1.63
C ILE A 113 10.16 -17.74 -3.04
N ALA A 114 11.45 -17.71 -3.36
CA ALA A 114 12.00 -18.41 -4.51
C ALA A 114 11.69 -19.90 -4.30
N ASP A 115 10.50 -20.34 -4.74
CA ASP A 115 10.28 -21.73 -5.05
C ASP A 115 11.18 -22.05 -6.25
N GLU A 116 12.09 -22.97 -5.98
CA GLU A 116 13.19 -23.46 -6.82
C GLU A 116 12.81 -23.55 -8.31
N LEU A 117 13.64 -22.95 -9.18
CA LEU A 117 14.30 -23.60 -10.32
C LEU A 117 15.59 -22.85 -10.70
#